data_AF-A0A1G5IDD5-F1
#
_entry.id   AF-A0A1G5IDD5-F1
#
_cell.length_a   1.000
_cell.length_b   1.000
_cell.length_c   1.000
_cell.angle_alpha   90.00
_cell.angle_beta   90.00
_cell.angle_gamma   90.00
#
_symmetry.space_group_name_H-M   'P 1'
#
loop_
_entity.id
_entity.type
_entity.pdbx_description
1 polymer ?
#
loop_
_entity_poly.entity_id
_entity_poly.type
_entity_poly.pdbx_seq_one_letter_code
_entity_poly.pdbx_strand_id
1 'polypeptide(L)'
;MNKDNIRFTKSMRKTHTIYMPDMLHYHNELLSAAFSIGGYKLAVVPEYKEFPAEMLSLVNSSYCTCAMDIIGNLMTHLKSPDTDVSRIAILEPQAGGACRAGNYYDLIIQCLKRSGYKIPVLSLNFSGAESHPGFKIRPMMLFGAVAAVCYGDLLMALFQQIRPYEKEEGATKKVYDKWIKALSQDISSCRNLFFREKKYREIVSDFLKIPRFSREERPLKRVGICGAKGRFQSIAERV
;
A
#
# COMPACT_ATOMS: atom_id res chain seq x y z
N MET A 1 15.52 -3.69 18.14
CA MET A 1 15.84 -2.33 17.69
C MET A 1 17.19 -2.28 17.00
N ASN A 2 17.16 -2.12 15.68
CA ASN A 2 18.37 -1.89 14.88
C ASN A 2 19.06 -0.59 15.34
N LYS A 3 20.34 -0.66 15.73
CA LYS A 3 21.10 0.48 16.28
C LYS A 3 21.32 1.59 15.26
N ASP A 4 21.27 1.27 13.97
CA ASP A 4 21.44 2.23 12.88
C ASP A 4 20.15 2.99 12.55
N ASN A 5 19.01 2.59 13.11
CA ASN A 5 17.74 3.25 12.85
C ASN A 5 17.50 4.47 13.75
N ILE A 6 16.97 5.53 13.16
CA ILE A 6 16.61 6.75 13.85
C ILE A 6 15.23 6.58 14.49
N ARG A 7 15.09 7.07 15.73
CA ARG A 7 13.82 6.97 16.45
C ARG A 7 12.82 7.99 15.93
N PHE A 8 11.70 7.53 15.39
CA PHE A 8 10.52 8.37 15.18
C PHE A 8 9.95 8.89 16.51
N THR A 9 10.01 10.21 16.71
CA THR A 9 9.65 10.86 17.97
C THR A 9 8.19 11.35 18.00
N LYS A 10 7.69 11.74 19.18
CA LYS A 10 6.32 12.25 19.32
C LYS A 10 6.07 13.54 18.53
N SER A 11 7.09 14.41 18.38
CA SER A 11 6.95 15.65 17.59
C SER A 11 6.85 15.34 16.09
N MET A 12 7.59 14.34 15.61
CA MET A 12 7.54 13.89 14.22
C MET A 12 6.14 13.44 13.78
N ARG A 13 5.30 12.95 14.69
CA ARG A 13 3.89 12.60 14.38
C ARG A 13 3.09 13.74 13.75
N LYS A 14 3.41 15.00 14.10
CA LYS A 14 2.70 16.19 13.55
C LYS A 14 3.34 16.72 12.28
N THR A 15 4.64 16.50 12.08
CA THR A 15 5.42 17.16 11.02
C THR A 15 5.77 16.23 9.87
N HIS A 16 5.85 14.92 10.11
CA HIS A 16 6.33 13.96 9.14
C HIS A 16 5.19 13.29 8.37
N THR A 17 5.42 13.06 7.09
CA THR A 17 4.65 12.13 6.27
C THR A 17 5.33 10.76 6.36
N ILE A 18 4.54 9.73 6.66
CA ILE A 18 4.98 8.34 6.69
C ILE A 18 4.72 7.75 5.30
N TYR A 19 5.77 7.38 4.60
CA TYR A 19 5.70 6.76 3.28
C TYR A 19 5.77 5.25 3.37
N MET A 20 4.80 4.57 2.76
CA MET A 20 4.77 3.12 2.63
C MET A 20 5.05 2.74 1.17
N PRO A 21 5.82 1.68 0.88
CA PRO A 21 5.93 1.16 -0.48
C PRO A 21 4.56 0.77 -1.05
N ASP A 22 4.37 0.94 -2.37
CA ASP A 22 3.13 0.51 -3.01
C ASP A 22 3.07 -1.02 -3.12
N MET A 23 2.34 -1.64 -2.19
CA MET A 23 2.19 -3.11 -2.12
C MET A 23 0.76 -3.56 -2.35
N LEU A 24 -0.23 -2.69 -2.10
CA LEU A 24 -1.66 -3.03 -2.04
C LEU A 24 -2.49 -1.87 -2.60
N HIS A 25 -2.45 -1.67 -3.92
CA HIS A 25 -3.03 -0.48 -4.57
C HIS A 25 -4.53 -0.30 -4.32
N TYR A 26 -5.29 -1.38 -4.15
CA TYR A 26 -6.72 -1.33 -3.78
C TYR A 26 -6.99 -0.95 -2.32
N HIS A 27 -5.97 -1.01 -1.45
CA HIS A 27 -6.10 -0.79 0.00
C HIS A 27 -5.48 0.50 0.47
N ASN A 28 -4.55 1.08 -0.30
CA ASN A 28 -3.74 2.23 0.08
C ASN A 28 -4.55 3.42 0.63
N GLU A 29 -5.65 3.78 -0.03
CA GLU A 29 -6.48 4.91 0.41
C GLU A 29 -7.19 4.60 1.75
N LEU A 30 -7.72 3.39 1.89
CA LEU A 30 -8.39 2.92 3.11
C LEU A 30 -7.41 2.80 4.28
N LEU A 31 -6.19 2.33 4.02
CA LEU A 31 -5.12 2.26 5.01
C LEU A 31 -4.69 3.66 5.43
N SER A 32 -4.60 4.61 4.50
CA SER A 32 -4.32 6.01 4.83
C SER A 32 -5.41 6.60 5.72
N ALA A 33 -6.69 6.30 5.46
CA ALA A 33 -7.79 6.66 6.33
C ALA A 33 -7.67 6.01 7.72
N ALA A 34 -7.29 4.74 7.81
CA ALA A 34 -7.08 4.07 9.10
C ALA A 34 -5.94 4.70 9.92
N PHE A 35 -4.82 5.03 9.28
CA PHE A 35 -3.68 5.70 9.93
C PHE A 35 -4.02 7.11 10.41
N SER A 36 -4.94 7.80 9.72
CA SER A 36 -5.42 9.13 10.13
C SER A 36 -6.12 9.12 11.49
N ILE A 37 -6.80 8.02 11.86
CA ILE A 37 -7.38 7.81 13.22
C ILE A 37 -6.27 7.88 14.28
N GLY A 38 -5.11 7.31 13.94
CA GLY A 38 -3.89 7.38 14.72
C GLY A 38 -3.17 8.73 14.65
N GLY A 39 -3.73 9.75 13.99
CA GLY A 39 -3.09 11.06 13.79
C GLY A 39 -1.77 10.96 13.01
N TYR A 40 -1.67 10.00 12.11
CA TYR A 40 -0.52 9.80 11.23
C TYR A 40 -0.87 10.21 9.81
N LYS A 41 0.02 10.94 9.14
CA LYS A 41 -0.10 11.25 7.72
C LYS A 41 0.59 10.14 6.92
N LEU A 42 -0.18 9.17 6.45
CA LEU A 42 0.34 8.09 5.59
C LEU A 42 0.25 8.51 4.12
N ALA A 43 1.29 8.20 3.36
CA ALA A 43 1.34 8.33 1.90
C ALA A 43 1.99 7.08 1.30
N VAL A 44 1.75 6.86 0.01
CA VAL A 44 2.36 5.76 -0.74
C VAL A 44 3.52 6.32 -1.56
N VAL A 45 4.63 5.60 -1.61
CA VAL A 45 5.74 5.95 -2.49
C VAL A 45 5.27 5.82 -3.94
N PRO A 46 5.38 6.87 -4.78
CA PRO A 46 4.98 6.80 -6.18
C PRO A 46 5.76 5.71 -6.94
N GLU A 47 5.13 5.10 -7.95
CA GLU A 47 5.82 4.21 -8.89
C GLU A 47 6.58 5.07 -9.91
N TYR A 48 7.86 4.77 -10.10
CA TYR A 48 8.74 5.43 -11.05
C TYR A 48 9.13 4.45 -12.16
N LYS A 49 9.20 4.96 -13.40
CA LYS A 49 9.60 4.14 -14.57
C LYS A 49 11.09 3.81 -14.57
N GLU A 50 11.90 4.70 -14.01
CA GLU A 50 13.35 4.62 -14.03
C GLU A 50 13.91 4.86 -12.62
N PHE A 51 14.99 4.13 -12.32
CA PHE A 51 15.70 4.23 -11.05
C PHE A 51 17.10 4.82 -11.28
N PRO A 52 17.63 5.59 -10.31
CA PRO A 52 19.00 6.07 -10.37
C PRO A 52 19.99 4.91 -10.48
N ALA A 53 20.99 5.01 -11.35
CA ALA A 53 21.94 3.91 -11.61
C ALA A 53 22.71 3.48 -10.35
N GLU A 54 23.03 4.44 -9.48
CA GLU A 54 23.68 4.24 -8.19
C GLU A 54 22.87 3.34 -7.23
N MET A 55 21.57 3.17 -7.45
CA MET A 55 20.74 2.24 -6.68
C MET A 55 21.26 0.80 -6.78
N LEU A 56 21.80 0.41 -7.94
CA LEU A 56 22.39 -0.92 -8.15
C LEU A 56 23.60 -1.17 -7.23
N SER A 57 24.26 -0.10 -6.77
CA SER A 57 25.34 -0.22 -5.78
C SER A 57 24.82 -0.38 -4.34
N LEU A 58 23.57 0.00 -4.08
CA LEU A 58 22.96 -0.03 -2.75
C LEU A 58 22.42 -1.43 -2.39
N VAL A 59 21.90 -2.16 -3.38
CA VAL A 59 21.24 -3.45 -3.20
C VAL A 59 22.03 -4.56 -3.91
N ASN A 60 22.29 -5.67 -3.22
CA ASN A 60 22.91 -6.84 -3.84
C ASN A 60 21.96 -7.46 -4.88
N SER A 61 22.49 -7.86 -6.04
CA SER A 61 21.73 -8.51 -7.12
C SER A 61 21.05 -9.83 -6.74
N SER A 62 21.39 -10.40 -5.58
CA SER A 62 20.77 -11.61 -5.00
C SER A 62 19.43 -11.33 -4.29
N TYR A 63 19.04 -10.06 -4.13
CA TYR A 63 17.70 -9.72 -3.65
C TYR A 63 16.68 -9.89 -4.79
N CYS A 64 15.46 -10.28 -4.43
CA CYS A 64 14.38 -10.40 -5.40
C CYS A 64 14.01 -9.03 -6.00
N THR A 65 13.48 -9.04 -7.22
CA THR A 65 13.11 -7.84 -7.97
C THR A 65 12.15 -6.93 -7.22
N CYS A 66 11.25 -7.47 -6.39
CA CYS A 66 10.37 -6.66 -5.55
C CYS A 66 11.14 -5.75 -4.57
N ALA A 67 12.23 -6.25 -3.98
CA ALA A 67 13.08 -5.46 -3.09
C ALA A 67 13.78 -4.33 -3.86
N MET A 68 14.24 -4.65 -5.06
CA MET A 68 14.83 -3.68 -5.97
C MET A 68 13.81 -2.61 -6.37
N ASP A 69 12.58 -2.97 -6.71
CA ASP A 69 11.56 -1.99 -7.06
C ASP A 69 11.17 -1.09 -5.88
N ILE A 70 11.06 -1.65 -4.66
CA ILE A 70 10.78 -0.88 -3.45
C ILE A 70 11.91 0.14 -3.19
N ILE A 71 13.17 -0.31 -3.16
CA ILE A 71 14.32 0.57 -2.94
C ILE A 71 14.48 1.56 -4.09
N GLY A 72 14.25 1.14 -5.33
CA GLY A 72 14.31 1.99 -6.51
C GLY A 72 13.33 3.15 -6.43
N ASN A 73 12.03 2.84 -6.26
CA ASN A 73 10.99 3.85 -6.09
C ASN A 73 11.27 4.77 -4.90
N LEU A 74 11.69 4.22 -3.76
CA LEU A 74 12.02 4.99 -2.58
C LEU A 74 13.19 5.95 -2.83
N MET A 75 14.29 5.46 -3.39
CA MET A 75 15.47 6.28 -3.65
C MET A 75 15.20 7.36 -4.71
N THR A 76 14.43 7.04 -5.76
CA THR A 76 13.97 8.04 -6.73
C THR A 76 13.11 9.11 -6.05
N HIS A 77 12.17 8.69 -5.20
CA HIS A 77 11.31 9.63 -4.47
C HIS A 77 12.10 10.58 -3.56
N LEU A 78 13.08 10.06 -2.81
CA LEU A 78 13.92 10.85 -1.90
C LEU A 78 14.89 11.81 -2.61
N LYS A 79 15.18 11.57 -3.89
CA LYS A 79 16.02 12.45 -4.71
C LYS A 79 15.23 13.50 -5.49
N SER A 80 13.92 13.37 -5.55
CA SER A 80 13.07 14.35 -6.21
C SER A 80 13.22 15.71 -5.51
N PRO A 81 13.39 16.82 -6.27
CA PRO A 81 13.54 18.15 -5.69
C PRO A 81 12.31 18.61 -4.89
N ASP A 82 11.15 18.04 -5.16
CA ASP A 82 9.89 18.36 -4.48
C ASP A 82 9.72 17.62 -3.13
N THR A 83 10.66 16.75 -2.79
CA THR A 83 10.59 15.89 -1.60
C THR A 83 11.39 16.48 -0.44
N ASP A 84 10.69 16.96 0.60
CA ASP A 84 11.31 17.37 1.86
C ASP A 84 11.67 16.16 2.74
N VAL A 85 12.87 15.63 2.55
CA VAL A 85 13.40 14.47 3.28
C VAL A 85 13.50 14.68 4.80
N SER A 86 13.49 15.93 5.30
CA SER A 86 13.53 16.23 6.73
C SER A 86 12.20 15.99 7.44
N ARG A 87 11.14 15.75 6.67
CA ARG A 87 9.76 15.50 7.14
C ARG A 87 9.23 14.17 6.64
N ILE A 88 10.10 13.20 6.46
CA ILE A 88 9.74 11.86 5.99
C ILE A 88 10.07 10.82 7.04
N ALA A 89 9.17 9.86 7.17
CA ALA A 89 9.44 8.55 7.76
C ALA A 89 9.04 7.48 6.75
N ILE A 90 9.64 6.30 6.83
CA ILE A 90 9.28 5.17 5.96
C ILE A 90 8.58 4.11 6.81
N LEU A 91 7.58 3.44 6.27
CA LEU A 91 6.86 2.36 6.93
C LEU A 91 7.00 1.07 6.13
N GLU A 92 7.61 0.07 6.75
CA GLU A 92 7.70 -1.27 6.19
C GLU A 92 6.70 -2.21 6.88
N PRO A 93 5.68 -2.71 6.15
CA PRO A 93 4.75 -3.72 6.65
C PRO A 93 5.46 -5.07 6.80
N GLN A 94 6.12 -5.25 7.95
CA GLN A 94 6.91 -6.44 8.23
C GLN A 94 6.01 -7.65 8.50
N ALA A 95 5.79 -8.48 7.48
CA ALA A 95 5.02 -9.72 7.58
C ALA A 95 5.73 -10.84 8.37
N GLY A 96 7.00 -10.65 8.77
CA GLY A 96 7.74 -11.59 9.63
C GLY A 96 8.02 -12.97 9.01
N GLY A 97 7.88 -13.12 7.69
CA GLY A 97 8.09 -14.40 7.00
C GLY A 97 9.55 -14.76 6.75
N ALA A 98 9.82 -16.04 6.49
CA ALA A 98 11.16 -16.59 6.21
C ALA A 98 11.72 -16.25 4.80
N CYS A 99 10.98 -15.49 3.99
CA CYS A 99 11.41 -15.02 2.68
C CYS A 99 12.39 -13.83 2.82
N ARG A 100 13.06 -13.43 1.71
CA ARG A 100 13.83 -12.17 1.62
C ARG A 100 13.03 -10.94 2.07
N ALA A 101 11.71 -10.97 1.96
CA ALA A 101 10.79 -9.93 2.47
C ALA A 101 10.93 -9.67 3.98
N GLY A 102 11.32 -10.68 4.77
CA GLY A 102 11.58 -10.50 6.21
C GLY A 102 12.73 -9.53 6.51
N ASN A 103 13.59 -9.27 5.52
CA ASN A 103 14.78 -8.42 5.65
C ASN A 103 14.61 -7.03 4.99
N TYR A 104 13.43 -6.69 4.46
CA TYR A 104 13.25 -5.39 3.79
C TYR A 104 13.43 -4.22 4.74
N TYR A 105 12.98 -4.35 5.99
CA TYR A 105 13.15 -3.33 7.02
C TYR A 105 14.63 -2.95 7.22
N ASP A 106 15.50 -3.93 7.44
CA ASP A 106 16.94 -3.67 7.63
C ASP A 106 17.62 -3.24 6.33
N LEU A 107 17.19 -3.78 5.18
CA LEU A 107 17.69 -3.35 3.87
C LEU A 107 17.43 -1.85 3.62
N ILE A 108 16.22 -1.38 3.91
CA ILE A 108 15.86 0.04 3.77
C ILE A 108 16.76 0.89 4.67
N ILE A 109 16.92 0.52 5.95
CA ILE A 109 17.79 1.24 6.90
C ILE A 109 19.23 1.34 6.36
N GLN A 110 19.78 0.22 5.86
CA GLN A 110 21.13 0.20 5.30
C GLN A 110 21.26 1.09 4.06
N CYS A 111 20.29 1.06 3.14
CA CYS A 111 20.30 1.89 1.93
C CYS A 111 20.25 3.39 2.26
N LEU A 112 19.41 3.78 3.23
CA LEU A 112 19.31 5.16 3.70
C LEU A 112 20.61 5.63 4.34
N LYS A 113 21.21 4.82 5.22
CA LYS A 113 22.48 5.11 5.88
C LYS A 113 23.61 5.30 4.87
N ARG A 114 23.74 4.40 3.90
CA ARG A 114 24.75 4.48 2.82
C ARG A 114 24.55 5.70 1.92
N SER A 115 23.32 6.18 1.79
CA SER A 115 22.97 7.36 1.02
C SER A 115 22.99 8.66 1.83
N GLY A 116 23.37 8.60 3.11
CA GLY A 116 23.45 9.76 4.00
C GLY A 116 22.11 10.30 4.51
N TYR A 117 21.00 9.60 4.28
CA TYR A 117 19.68 10.03 4.73
C TYR A 117 19.46 9.69 6.21
N LYS A 118 18.92 10.68 6.94
CA LYS A 118 18.54 10.56 8.35
C LYS A 118 17.03 10.39 8.50
N ILE A 119 16.49 9.35 7.89
CA ILE A 119 15.04 9.07 7.85
C ILE A 119 14.71 7.91 8.78
N PRO A 120 13.76 8.06 9.73
CA PRO A 120 13.31 6.97 10.56
C PRO A 120 12.52 5.94 9.75
N VAL A 121 12.84 4.66 9.93
CA VAL A 121 12.11 3.53 9.34
C VAL A 121 11.25 2.89 10.42
N LEU A 122 9.96 2.78 10.18
CA LEU A 122 8.96 2.21 11.07
C LEU A 122 8.68 0.78 10.64
N SER A 123 8.61 -0.13 11.61
CA SER A 123 8.17 -1.49 11.36
C SER A 123 6.73 -1.68 11.85
N LEU A 124 5.89 -2.25 10.99
CA LEU A 124 4.55 -2.75 11.30
C LEU A 124 4.66 -4.23 11.72
N ASN A 125 5.34 -4.51 12.84
CA ASN A 125 5.41 -5.85 13.41
C ASN A 125 4.49 -6.00 14.63
N PHE A 126 3.90 -7.19 14.78
CA PHE A 126 3.06 -7.53 15.93
C PHE A 126 3.88 -8.00 17.14
N SER A 127 5.18 -8.29 16.95
CA SER A 127 6.08 -8.78 17.99
C SER A 127 6.62 -7.68 18.92
N GLY A 128 6.44 -6.39 18.57
CA GLY A 128 6.92 -5.28 19.38
C GLY A 128 8.45 -5.15 19.44
N ALA A 129 9.17 -5.80 18.52
CA ALA A 129 10.63 -5.86 18.51
C ALA A 129 11.31 -4.50 18.22
N GLU A 130 10.56 -3.58 17.59
CA GLU A 130 10.99 -2.23 17.25
C GLU A 130 10.04 -1.23 17.93
N SER A 131 10.59 -0.31 18.73
CA SER A 131 9.79 0.64 19.50
C SER A 131 10.19 2.07 19.16
N HIS A 132 9.21 2.83 18.67
CA HIS A 132 9.37 4.23 18.34
C HIS A 132 8.46 5.09 19.23
N PRO A 133 8.99 6.09 19.96
CA PRO A 133 8.20 6.90 20.88
C PRO A 133 6.98 7.60 20.25
N GLY A 134 7.07 7.97 18.98
CA GLY A 134 6.02 8.65 18.22
C GLY A 134 5.05 7.73 17.47
N PHE A 135 5.38 6.44 17.33
CA PHE A 135 4.58 5.49 16.57
C PHE A 135 3.93 4.48 17.53
N LYS A 136 2.61 4.57 17.66
CA LYS A 136 1.81 3.72 18.55
C LYS A 136 0.54 3.32 17.83
N ILE A 137 0.39 2.02 17.62
CA ILE A 137 -0.86 1.45 17.09
C ILE A 137 -1.90 1.48 18.21
N ARG A 138 -2.95 2.27 18.00
CA ARG A 138 -4.09 2.35 18.92
C ARG A 138 -5.17 1.34 18.52
N PRO A 139 -5.99 0.80 19.45
CA PRO A 139 -7.02 -0.17 19.11
C PRO A 139 -7.96 0.28 17.98
N MET A 140 -8.43 1.53 18.01
CA MET A 140 -9.31 2.07 16.94
C MET A 140 -8.61 2.17 15.58
N MET A 141 -7.31 2.52 15.57
CA MET A 141 -6.51 2.50 14.34
C MET A 141 -6.34 1.07 13.82
N LEU A 142 -6.13 0.09 14.71
CA LEU A 142 -6.04 -1.32 14.34
C LEU A 142 -7.36 -1.84 13.75
N PHE A 143 -8.50 -1.57 14.39
CA PHE A 143 -9.81 -1.93 13.84
C PHE A 143 -10.09 -1.21 12.52
N GLY A 144 -9.67 0.05 12.38
CA GLY A 144 -9.68 0.78 11.11
C GLY A 144 -8.86 0.09 10.03
N ALA A 145 -7.66 -0.38 10.36
CA ALA A 145 -6.77 -1.07 9.42
C ALA A 145 -7.34 -2.45 9.01
N VAL A 146 -7.90 -3.21 9.96
CA VAL A 146 -8.60 -4.47 9.66
C VAL A 146 -9.81 -4.22 8.77
N ALA A 147 -10.57 -3.15 9.02
CA ALA A 147 -11.67 -2.74 8.15
C ALA A 147 -11.17 -2.38 6.74
N ALA A 148 -10.11 -1.59 6.65
CA ALA A 148 -9.47 -1.21 5.38
C ALA A 148 -9.04 -2.44 4.55
N VAL A 149 -8.40 -3.43 5.18
CA VAL A 149 -7.99 -4.68 4.52
C VAL A 149 -9.20 -5.42 3.97
N CYS A 150 -10.21 -5.72 4.80
CA CYS A 150 -11.36 -6.49 4.35
C CYS A 150 -12.21 -5.75 3.30
N TYR A 151 -12.37 -4.42 3.42
CA TYR A 151 -13.08 -3.64 2.40
C TYR A 151 -12.30 -3.59 1.10
N GLY A 152 -10.98 -3.39 1.15
CA GLY A 152 -10.13 -3.41 -0.03
C GLY A 152 -10.15 -4.77 -0.73
N ASP A 153 -10.14 -5.88 0.00
CA ASP A 153 -10.25 -7.23 -0.56
C ASP A 153 -11.58 -7.44 -1.30
N LEU A 154 -12.68 -6.99 -0.70
CA LEU A 154 -14.01 -7.05 -1.33
C LEU A 154 -14.05 -6.20 -2.61
N LEU A 155 -13.57 -4.96 -2.55
CA LEU A 155 -13.56 -4.06 -3.71
C LEU A 155 -12.66 -4.59 -4.82
N MET A 156 -11.47 -5.09 -4.48
CA MET A 156 -10.56 -5.74 -5.42
C MET A 156 -11.24 -6.91 -6.12
N ALA A 157 -11.85 -7.82 -5.37
CA ALA A 157 -12.51 -9.01 -5.93
C ALA A 157 -13.64 -8.62 -6.89
N LEU A 158 -14.51 -7.69 -6.50
CA LEU A 158 -15.63 -7.24 -7.32
C LEU A 158 -15.17 -6.48 -8.56
N PHE A 159 -14.21 -5.56 -8.41
CA PHE A 159 -13.66 -4.78 -9.50
C PHE A 159 -13.04 -5.68 -10.57
N GLN A 160 -12.17 -6.62 -10.17
CA GLN A 160 -11.49 -7.53 -11.09
C GLN A 160 -12.44 -8.55 -11.73
N GLN A 161 -13.54 -8.91 -11.05
CA GLN A 161 -14.55 -9.81 -11.61
C GLN A 161 -15.42 -9.13 -12.67
N ILE A 162 -15.72 -7.85 -12.52
CA ILE A 162 -16.70 -7.14 -13.36
C ILE A 162 -16.04 -6.37 -14.50
N ARG A 163 -14.89 -5.73 -14.25
CA ARG A 163 -14.21 -4.86 -15.23
C ARG A 163 -14.02 -5.52 -16.62
N PRO A 164 -13.57 -6.79 -16.76
CA PRO A 164 -13.39 -7.38 -18.09
C PRO A 164 -14.69 -7.55 -18.89
N TYR A 165 -15.84 -7.56 -18.21
CA TYR A 165 -17.14 -7.81 -18.80
C TYR A 165 -18.02 -6.55 -18.82
N GLU A 166 -17.53 -5.37 -18.41
CA GLU A 166 -18.35 -4.15 -18.42
C GLU A 166 -18.78 -3.78 -19.84
N LYS A 167 -20.06 -3.41 -20.02
CA LYS A 167 -20.60 -2.96 -21.31
C LYS A 167 -20.18 -1.52 -21.62
N GLU A 168 -19.99 -0.74 -20.57
CA GLU A 168 -19.57 0.66 -20.63
C GLU A 168 -18.19 0.78 -19.99
N GLU A 169 -17.21 1.20 -20.78
CA GLU A 169 -15.83 1.37 -20.31
C GLU A 169 -15.77 2.34 -19.12
N GLY A 170 -15.11 1.91 -18.04
CA GLY A 170 -14.95 2.68 -16.81
C GLY A 170 -16.17 2.69 -15.89
N ALA A 171 -17.28 2.01 -16.22
CA ALA A 171 -18.43 1.91 -15.33
C ALA A 171 -18.07 1.27 -13.98
N THR A 172 -17.27 0.20 -14.01
CA THR A 172 -16.77 -0.47 -12.79
C THR A 172 -15.87 0.46 -11.98
N LYS A 173 -15.02 1.24 -12.66
CA LYS A 173 -14.14 2.23 -12.01
C LYS A 173 -14.92 3.33 -11.31
N LYS A 174 -15.99 3.85 -11.92
CA LYS A 174 -16.86 4.85 -11.29
C LYS A 174 -17.47 4.33 -9.98
N VAL A 175 -17.96 3.09 -9.97
CA VAL A 175 -18.54 2.48 -8.76
C VAL A 175 -17.46 2.23 -7.70
N TYR A 176 -16.27 1.77 -8.11
CA TYR A 176 -15.12 1.62 -7.22
C TYR A 176 -14.70 2.95 -6.58
N ASP A 177 -14.52 4.01 -7.39
CA ASP A 177 -14.09 5.33 -6.92
C ASP A 177 -15.13 5.97 -5.96
N LYS A 178 -16.43 5.69 -6.17
CA LYS A 178 -17.50 6.07 -5.24
C LYS A 178 -17.31 5.38 -3.88
N TRP A 179 -17.10 4.06 -3.89
CA TRP A 179 -17.03 3.27 -2.67
C TRP A 179 -15.72 3.47 -1.90
N ILE A 180 -14.58 3.59 -2.58
CA ILE A 180 -13.29 3.85 -1.91
C ILE A 180 -13.38 5.14 -1.10
N LYS A 181 -13.92 6.22 -1.69
CA LYS A 181 -14.10 7.52 -1.02
C LYS A 181 -15.06 7.42 0.17
N ALA A 182 -16.21 6.76 0.01
CA ALA A 182 -17.19 6.60 1.07
C ALA A 182 -16.63 5.78 2.24
N LEU A 183 -15.91 4.70 1.97
CA LEU A 183 -15.31 3.84 2.98
C LEU A 183 -14.12 4.51 3.66
N SER A 184 -13.30 5.27 2.94
CA SER A 184 -12.24 6.11 3.51
C SER A 184 -12.81 7.11 4.53
N GLN A 185 -13.95 7.74 4.22
CA GLN A 185 -14.64 8.64 5.14
C GLN A 185 -15.20 7.91 6.37
N ASP A 186 -15.80 6.73 6.16
CA ASP A 186 -16.31 5.93 7.27
C ASP A 186 -15.19 5.46 8.20
N ILE A 187 -14.08 4.95 7.65
CA ILE A 187 -12.92 4.50 8.42
C ILE A 187 -12.31 5.66 9.21
N SER A 188 -12.02 6.79 8.56
CA SER A 188 -11.43 7.95 9.25
C SER A 188 -12.34 8.52 10.35
N SER A 189 -13.66 8.40 10.19
CA SER A 189 -14.67 8.78 11.19
C SER A 189 -14.98 7.68 12.22
N CYS A 190 -14.24 6.56 12.21
CA CYS A 190 -14.45 5.40 13.07
C CYS A 190 -15.84 4.74 12.96
N ARG A 191 -16.50 4.84 11.80
CA ARG A 191 -17.81 4.23 11.53
C ARG A 191 -17.66 2.91 10.77
N ASN A 192 -18.64 2.01 10.94
CA ASN A 192 -18.72 0.73 10.20
C ASN A 192 -17.42 -0.11 10.27
N LEU A 193 -16.70 -0.06 11.39
CA LEU A 193 -15.46 -0.81 11.58
C LEU A 193 -15.71 -2.28 11.95
N PHE A 194 -16.67 -2.51 12.86
CA PHE A 194 -16.94 -3.83 13.45
C PHE A 194 -18.08 -4.56 12.72
N PHE A 195 -19.24 -3.91 12.61
CA PHE A 195 -20.45 -4.47 12.00
C PHE A 195 -20.56 -4.01 10.54
N ARG A 196 -20.03 -4.82 9.63
CA ARG A 196 -19.80 -4.45 8.21
C ARG A 196 -20.83 -5.03 7.25
N GLU A 197 -21.68 -5.93 7.73
CA GLU A 197 -22.60 -6.71 6.90
C GLU A 197 -23.50 -5.85 6.02
N LYS A 198 -24.16 -4.84 6.60
CA LYS A 198 -25.00 -3.91 5.83
C LYS A 198 -24.21 -3.25 4.70
N LYS A 199 -22.98 -2.82 5.00
CA LYS A 199 -22.12 -2.14 4.03
C LYS A 199 -21.66 -3.07 2.91
N TYR A 200 -21.31 -4.30 3.24
CA TYR A 200 -21.00 -5.34 2.25
C TYR A 200 -22.19 -5.59 1.30
N ARG A 201 -23.42 -5.68 1.83
CA ARG A 201 -24.62 -5.84 1.00
C ARG A 201 -24.85 -4.65 0.07
N GLU A 202 -24.67 -3.41 0.58
CA GLU A 202 -24.79 -2.20 -0.24
C GLU A 202 -23.75 -2.17 -1.36
N ILE A 203 -22.48 -2.47 -1.06
CA ILE A 203 -21.40 -2.52 -2.04
C ILE A 203 -21.72 -3.56 -3.12
N VAL A 204 -22.01 -4.80 -2.72
CA VAL A 204 -22.33 -5.88 -3.66
C VAL A 204 -23.54 -5.52 -4.52
N SER A 205 -24.59 -4.94 -3.95
CA SER A 205 -25.77 -4.50 -4.68
C SER A 205 -25.45 -3.46 -5.76
N ASP A 206 -24.60 -2.48 -5.46
CA ASP A 206 -24.20 -1.46 -6.43
C ASP A 206 -23.33 -2.04 -7.56
N PHE A 207 -22.41 -2.96 -7.24
CA PHE A 207 -21.62 -3.66 -8.27
C PHE A 207 -22.48 -4.59 -9.14
N LEU A 208 -23.55 -5.19 -8.60
CA LEU A 208 -24.48 -6.02 -9.37
C LEU A 208 -25.31 -5.23 -10.39
N LYS A 209 -25.50 -3.92 -10.18
CA LYS A 209 -26.24 -3.05 -11.11
C LYS A 209 -25.42 -2.65 -12.34
N ILE A 210 -24.11 -2.89 -12.36
CA ILE A 210 -23.25 -2.50 -13.48
C ILE A 210 -23.65 -3.33 -14.71
N PRO A 211 -24.00 -2.67 -15.85
CA PRO A 211 -24.24 -3.38 -17.09
C PRO A 211 -23.00 -4.15 -17.53
N ARG A 212 -23.14 -5.48 -17.65
CA ARG A 212 -22.05 -6.37 -18.04
C ARG A 212 -22.51 -7.40 -19.06
N PHE A 213 -21.62 -7.78 -19.96
CA PHE A 213 -21.82 -8.92 -20.84
C PHE A 213 -21.92 -10.20 -19.98
N SER A 214 -22.84 -11.07 -20.35
CA SER A 214 -22.82 -12.46 -19.92
C SER A 214 -21.57 -13.17 -20.44
N ARG A 215 -21.25 -14.33 -19.87
CA ARG A 215 -20.06 -15.07 -20.27
C ARG A 215 -20.21 -15.69 -21.66
N GLU A 216 -21.46 -15.92 -22.04
CA GLU A 216 -21.88 -16.42 -23.34
C GLU A 216 -21.77 -15.32 -24.41
N GLU A 217 -22.17 -14.07 -24.09
CA GLU A 217 -22.03 -12.92 -24.98
C GLU A 217 -20.56 -12.52 -25.22
N ARG A 218 -19.71 -12.65 -24.18
CA ARG A 218 -18.28 -12.30 -24.26
C ARG A 218 -17.41 -13.40 -23.64
N PRO A 219 -17.11 -14.47 -24.39
CA PRO A 219 -16.30 -15.57 -23.89
C PRO A 219 -14.83 -15.15 -23.81
N LEU A 220 -14.40 -14.73 -22.62
CA LEU A 220 -12.99 -14.41 -22.35
C LEU A 220 -12.21 -15.66 -21.96
N LYS A 221 -11.02 -15.84 -22.55
CA LYS A 221 -10.07 -16.88 -22.13
C LYS A 221 -9.55 -16.55 -20.74
N ARG A 222 -9.67 -17.49 -19.81
CA ARG A 222 -9.16 -17.35 -18.43
C ARG A 222 -7.74 -17.87 -18.37
N VAL A 223 -6.82 -16.99 -18.02
CA VAL A 223 -5.41 -17.32 -17.83
C VAL A 223 -5.05 -17.04 -16.38
N GLY A 224 -4.39 -18.01 -15.73
CA GLY A 224 -3.77 -17.81 -14.43
C GLY A 224 -2.34 -17.35 -14.64
N ILE A 225 -2.00 -16.16 -14.15
CA ILE A 225 -0.61 -15.69 -14.13
C ILE A 225 -0.02 -16.06 -12.78
N CYS A 226 0.97 -16.94 -12.77
CA CYS A 226 1.70 -17.35 -11.57
C CYS A 226 3.14 -16.84 -11.63
N GLY A 227 3.57 -16.05 -10.65
CA GLY A 227 4.93 -15.50 -10.59
C GLY A 227 4.98 -14.13 -9.91
N ALA A 228 6.18 -13.60 -9.69
CA ALA A 228 6.37 -12.22 -9.26
C ALA A 228 6.15 -11.26 -10.44
N LYS A 229 5.66 -10.05 -10.16
CA LYS A 229 5.60 -8.96 -11.17
C LYS A 229 7.04 -8.72 -11.66
N GLY A 230 7.39 -9.24 -12.84
CA GLY A 230 8.45 -8.65 -13.65
C GLY A 230 7.97 -7.29 -14.15
N ARG A 231 8.84 -6.45 -14.73
CA ARG A 231 8.44 -5.20 -15.41
C ARG A 231 7.59 -5.50 -16.66
N PHE A 232 6.38 -6.01 -16.47
CA PHE A 232 5.39 -6.31 -17.49
C PHE A 232 4.19 -5.39 -17.24
N GLN A 233 4.40 -4.08 -17.45
CA GLN A 233 3.34 -3.09 -17.39
C GLN A 233 2.40 -3.18 -18.61
N SER A 234 2.68 -4.04 -19.61
CA SER A 234 1.96 -4.03 -20.90
C SER A 234 0.90 -5.11 -21.11
N ILE A 235 0.73 -6.08 -20.19
CA ILE A 235 -0.21 -7.20 -20.43
C ILE A 235 -1.58 -6.95 -19.79
N ALA A 236 -1.63 -6.33 -18.60
CA ALA A 236 -2.90 -6.09 -17.89
C ALA A 236 -3.74 -4.94 -18.46
N GLU A 237 -3.17 -4.09 -19.32
CA GLU A 237 -3.89 -3.03 -20.03
C GLU A 237 -4.36 -3.46 -21.43
N ARG A 238 -4.01 -4.68 -21.86
CA ARG A 238 -4.30 -5.21 -23.20
C ARG A 238 -5.19 -6.46 -23.21
N VAL A 239 -5.79 -6.82 -22.07
CA VAL A 239 -6.77 -7.90 -21.94
C VAL A 239 -8.01 -7.35 -21.24
#